data_AF-A0A6A4R9F5-F1
#
_entry.id   AF-A0A6A4R9F5-F1
#
_cell.length_a   1.000
_cell.length_b   1.000
_cell.length_c   1.000
_cell.angle_alpha   90.00
_cell.angle_beta   90.00
_cell.angle_gamma   90.00
#
_symmetry.space_group_name_H-M   'P 1'
#
loop_
_entity.id
_entity.type
_entity.pdbx_description
1 polymer ?
#
loop_
_entity_poly.entity_id
_entity_poly.type
_entity_poly.pdbx_seq_one_letter_code
_entity_poly.pdbx_strand_id
1 'polypeptide(L)'
;MKRRQFGALATAALVMGGPLRALADETCQSPYMPKITGHEEYVYIWTLGVEGMGDGQDKMVTVDLRPGSETRGQVINSLSIGGRNEAHHAGFSADRRYLWAGGLDTNRIFIFDVHSDPANPVLHKTIDTFVKDADGPVGPHTFFALPGRMMITALSNDDDHGGRTALVEYTDEGDFVETHWMPTAEDMRGAEAVDGAVADGFGYDVRALIRKNVMLTSSFTGWSNYMMDFGQMLGDSEAMKRFGSTIVQWDLHTRQPKKVFNVPGAPLEIRFPWGPNANYAFSTTALTSQLWLIHEDDAGEWQAKAVADIGDPTKIPLPVDISLAADDQTLWINTFLDGMTRLFDVSDPHHPKQIYEKKIASQVNMVSQSWDGNRIYFTSSLLANWDKKGADDQQYLKAFTWNGSELVPDFELDFYELQLGRAHLMRFGSSELYSA
;
A
#
# COMPACT_ATOMS: atom_id res chain seq x y z
N MET A 1 -39.26 72.03 -14.88
CA MET A 1 -38.02 72.21 -14.09
C MET A 1 -37.50 70.84 -13.66
N LYS A 2 -36.18 70.62 -13.60
CA LYS A 2 -35.41 69.41 -13.19
C LYS A 2 -36.15 68.07 -12.98
N ARG A 3 -35.80 67.07 -13.81
CA ARG A 3 -36.03 65.62 -13.56
C ARG A 3 -35.38 65.18 -12.24
N ARG A 4 -35.93 64.14 -11.60
CA ARG A 4 -35.15 63.06 -10.97
C ARG A 4 -35.78 61.71 -11.32
N GLN A 5 -34.97 60.82 -11.88
CA GLN A 5 -35.33 59.43 -12.14
C GLN A 5 -34.85 58.59 -10.94
N PHE A 6 -35.64 57.61 -10.50
CA PHE A 6 -35.16 56.50 -9.70
C PHE A 6 -35.19 55.24 -10.56
N GLY A 7 -34.06 54.93 -11.18
CA GLY A 7 -33.80 53.59 -11.71
C GLY A 7 -33.13 52.76 -10.62
N ALA A 8 -33.86 51.80 -10.05
CA ALA A 8 -33.22 50.74 -9.27
C ALA A 8 -32.63 49.72 -10.25
N LEU A 9 -31.33 49.42 -10.12
CA LEU A 9 -30.69 48.42 -10.98
C LEU A 9 -31.22 47.03 -10.64
N ALA A 10 -31.61 46.26 -11.65
CA ALA A 10 -31.73 44.82 -11.53
C ALA A 10 -30.31 44.22 -11.53
N THR A 11 -29.78 43.93 -10.34
CA THR A 11 -28.48 43.27 -10.19
C THR A 11 -28.61 41.81 -10.62
N ALA A 12 -28.41 41.54 -11.92
CA ALA A 12 -28.30 40.18 -12.43
C ALA A 12 -27.01 39.55 -11.88
N ALA A 13 -27.15 38.71 -10.87
CA ALA A 13 -26.06 37.91 -10.35
C ALA A 13 -25.67 36.85 -11.40
N LEU A 14 -24.63 37.12 -12.19
CA LEU A 14 -23.97 36.06 -12.94
C LEU A 14 -23.34 35.11 -11.91
N VAL A 15 -23.96 33.94 -11.75
CA VAL A 15 -23.28 32.77 -11.19
C VAL A 15 -22.25 32.36 -12.24
N MET A 16 -21.05 32.95 -12.14
CA MET A 16 -19.88 32.39 -12.81
C MET A 16 -19.64 31.03 -12.16
N GLY A 17 -19.94 29.96 -12.91
CA GLY A 17 -19.46 28.63 -12.58
C GLY A 17 -17.93 28.65 -12.68
N GLY A 18 -17.27 28.92 -11.56
CA GLY A 18 -15.84 28.67 -11.45
C GLY A 18 -15.59 27.17 -11.67
N PRO A 19 -14.40 26.77 -12.17
CA PRO A 19 -14.08 25.37 -12.31
C PRO A 19 -14.27 24.67 -10.95
N LEU A 20 -15.01 23.56 -10.97
CA LEU A 20 -14.97 22.61 -9.86
C LEU A 20 -13.51 22.20 -9.69
N ARG A 21 -12.96 22.36 -8.47
CA ARG A 21 -11.57 21.99 -8.19
C ARG A 21 -11.47 20.47 -8.16
N ALA A 22 -11.12 19.88 -9.31
CA ALA A 22 -10.78 18.48 -9.47
C ALA A 22 -9.37 18.19 -8.90
N LEU A 23 -9.18 16.94 -8.49
CA LEU A 23 -8.02 16.37 -7.79
C LEU A 23 -8.05 14.78 -7.93
N ALA A 24 -7.73 13.81 -7.01
CA ALA A 24 -7.69 12.30 -7.23
C ALA A 24 -6.60 11.37 -6.58
N ASP A 25 -6.61 11.11 -5.26
CA ASP A 25 -5.59 10.31 -4.53
C ASP A 25 -6.13 9.04 -3.85
N GLU A 26 -5.21 8.15 -3.48
CA GLU A 26 -5.41 6.94 -2.70
C GLU A 26 -5.39 7.23 -1.18
N THR A 27 -6.29 6.59 -0.45
CA THR A 27 -6.45 6.78 1.01
C THR A 27 -5.37 6.11 1.87
N CYS A 28 -4.56 5.23 1.29
CA CYS A 28 -3.51 4.45 1.96
C CYS A 28 -2.18 5.22 2.16
N GLN A 29 -2.11 6.45 1.64
CA GLN A 29 -0.90 7.26 1.48
C GLN A 29 -0.44 8.01 2.74
N SER A 30 0.83 8.45 2.76
CA SER A 30 1.36 9.28 3.85
C SER A 30 0.57 10.59 4.01
N PRO A 31 0.11 10.96 5.24
CA PRO A 31 -0.69 12.16 5.46
C PRO A 31 -0.01 13.49 5.15
N TYR A 32 1.30 13.50 4.94
CA TYR A 32 2.08 14.69 4.59
C TYR A 32 1.99 15.08 3.11
N MET A 33 1.60 14.15 2.24
CA MET A 33 1.74 14.33 0.80
C MET A 33 0.62 15.20 0.21
N PRO A 34 0.90 15.93 -0.89
CA PRO A 34 -0.13 16.59 -1.69
C PRO A 34 -1.29 15.65 -2.02
N LYS A 35 -2.41 15.85 -1.33
CA LYS A 35 -3.63 15.10 -1.60
C LYS A 35 -4.29 15.63 -2.83
N ILE A 36 -4.40 14.72 -3.78
CA ILE A 36 -5.39 14.80 -4.81
C ILE A 36 -6.76 14.28 -4.18
N THR A 37 -7.93 14.92 -4.32
CA THR A 37 -9.27 14.51 -3.83
C THR A 37 -10.48 14.70 -4.81
N GLY A 38 -10.47 14.12 -6.03
CA GLY A 38 -11.47 14.30 -7.13
C GLY A 38 -11.54 13.20 -8.23
N HIS A 39 -10.82 13.35 -9.36
CA HIS A 39 -10.48 12.32 -10.38
C HIS A 39 -8.95 12.15 -10.66
N GLU A 40 -8.39 11.01 -10.32
CA GLU A 40 -7.04 10.59 -10.74
C GLU A 40 -6.89 10.56 -12.27
N GLU A 41 -5.73 10.97 -12.79
CA GLU A 41 -5.46 10.99 -14.24
C GLU A 41 -4.66 9.78 -14.73
N TYR A 42 -3.83 9.21 -13.86
CA TYR A 42 -2.93 8.10 -14.19
C TYR A 42 -2.90 7.08 -13.07
N VAL A 43 -2.71 5.81 -13.39
CA VAL A 43 -2.20 4.82 -12.42
C VAL A 43 -0.87 4.26 -12.89
N TYR A 44 0.12 4.38 -12.01
CA TYR A 44 1.44 3.78 -12.13
C TYR A 44 1.39 2.38 -11.52
N ILE A 45 1.91 1.38 -12.22
CA ILE A 45 1.86 -0.02 -11.81
C ILE A 45 3.26 -0.62 -11.85
N TRP A 46 3.75 -0.99 -10.67
CA TRP A 46 5.02 -1.71 -10.53
C TRP A 46 4.78 -3.18 -10.88
N THR A 47 5.55 -3.67 -11.86
CA THR A 47 5.23 -4.88 -12.62
C THR A 47 6.43 -5.82 -12.66
N LEU A 48 6.29 -7.07 -12.21
CA LEU A 48 7.37 -8.06 -12.23
C LEU A 48 7.55 -8.63 -13.64
N GLY A 49 8.79 -8.71 -14.12
CA GLY A 49 9.11 -9.30 -15.42
C GLY A 49 8.96 -10.83 -15.42
N VAL A 50 8.40 -11.38 -16.50
CA VAL A 50 8.26 -12.83 -16.71
C VAL A 50 9.18 -13.27 -17.86
N GLU A 51 9.98 -14.32 -17.65
CA GLU A 51 10.89 -14.79 -18.69
C GLU A 51 10.13 -15.26 -19.95
N GLY A 52 10.56 -14.76 -21.12
CA GLY A 52 9.91 -15.02 -22.40
C GLY A 52 8.69 -14.11 -22.71
N MET A 53 8.33 -13.18 -21.82
CA MET A 53 7.23 -12.23 -22.01
C MET A 53 7.75 -10.83 -22.29
N GLY A 54 7.43 -10.28 -23.47
CA GLY A 54 7.96 -8.99 -23.92
C GLY A 54 9.50 -8.99 -23.94
N ASP A 55 10.12 -8.21 -23.06
CA ASP A 55 11.56 -8.16 -22.82
C ASP A 55 12.04 -8.94 -21.57
N GLY A 56 11.10 -9.53 -20.82
CA GLY A 56 11.37 -10.29 -19.60
C GLY A 56 11.90 -9.49 -18.40
N GLN A 57 11.74 -8.16 -18.40
CA GLN A 57 12.20 -7.25 -17.35
C GLN A 57 11.05 -6.70 -16.49
N ASP A 58 11.36 -6.23 -15.28
CA ASP A 58 10.42 -5.44 -14.47
C ASP A 58 10.16 -4.07 -15.11
N LYS A 59 8.96 -3.52 -14.88
CA LYS A 59 8.48 -2.32 -15.57
C LYS A 59 7.69 -1.39 -14.65
N MET A 60 7.85 -0.08 -14.90
CA MET A 60 6.90 0.94 -14.49
C MET A 60 5.90 1.17 -15.61
N VAL A 61 4.68 0.64 -15.46
CA VAL A 61 3.58 0.77 -16.43
C VAL A 61 2.72 1.97 -16.06
N THR A 62 2.27 2.76 -17.04
CA THR A 62 1.37 3.91 -16.85
C THR A 62 0.09 3.72 -17.66
N VAL A 63 -1.05 3.68 -16.96
CA VAL A 63 -2.39 3.57 -17.55
C VAL A 63 -3.11 4.92 -17.42
N ASP A 64 -3.77 5.34 -18.50
CA ASP A 64 -4.54 6.58 -18.58
C ASP A 64 -5.93 6.43 -17.95
N LEU A 65 -6.26 7.26 -16.96
CA LEU A 65 -7.55 7.29 -16.28
C LEU A 65 -8.38 8.56 -16.59
N ARG A 66 -7.78 9.53 -17.32
CA ARG A 66 -8.33 10.88 -17.55
C ARG A 66 -9.77 10.85 -18.10
N PRO A 67 -10.73 11.53 -17.44
CA PRO A 67 -12.09 11.63 -17.95
C PRO A 67 -12.16 12.20 -19.37
N GLY A 68 -12.72 11.44 -20.30
CA GLY A 68 -12.88 11.85 -21.70
C GLY A 68 -11.65 11.66 -22.60
N SER A 69 -10.55 11.07 -22.12
CA SER A 69 -9.42 10.69 -22.97
C SER A 69 -9.78 9.55 -23.92
N GLU A 70 -9.32 9.63 -25.19
CA GLU A 70 -9.46 8.56 -26.18
C GLU A 70 -8.67 7.29 -25.79
N THR A 71 -7.65 7.44 -24.94
CA THR A 71 -6.84 6.34 -24.39
C THR A 71 -7.23 5.93 -22.97
N ARG A 72 -8.35 6.41 -22.42
CA ARG A 72 -8.79 6.03 -21.07
C ARG A 72 -8.94 4.51 -20.95
N GLY A 73 -8.38 3.95 -19.88
CA GLY A 73 -8.35 2.51 -19.61
C GLY A 73 -7.29 1.75 -20.41
N GLN A 74 -6.33 2.43 -21.05
CA GLN A 74 -5.27 1.83 -21.85
C GLN A 74 -3.88 2.19 -21.29
N VAL A 75 -2.89 1.33 -21.55
CA VAL A 75 -1.49 1.61 -21.26
C VAL A 75 -0.98 2.67 -22.24
N ILE A 76 -0.48 3.80 -21.72
CA ILE A 76 0.08 4.90 -22.50
C ILE A 76 1.61 4.99 -22.42
N ASN A 77 2.22 4.43 -21.38
CA ASN A 77 3.67 4.29 -21.26
C ASN A 77 4.05 3.00 -20.51
N SER A 78 5.25 2.48 -20.78
CA SER A 78 5.84 1.34 -20.07
C SER A 78 7.36 1.43 -20.11
N LEU A 79 7.99 1.70 -18.96
CA LEU A 79 9.43 1.81 -18.82
C LEU A 79 10.04 0.58 -18.15
N SER A 80 10.84 -0.19 -18.90
CA SER A 80 11.64 -1.29 -18.37
C SER A 80 12.94 -0.82 -17.71
N ILE A 81 13.35 -1.45 -16.61
CA ILE A 81 14.45 -0.98 -15.73
C ILE A 81 15.72 -1.86 -15.69
N GLY A 82 15.70 -3.01 -16.36
CA GLY A 82 16.78 -4.00 -16.30
C GLY A 82 16.59 -5.07 -15.21
N GLY A 83 16.61 -6.32 -15.65
CA GLY A 83 16.52 -7.50 -14.79
C GLY A 83 15.11 -7.83 -14.31
N ARG A 84 15.03 -8.85 -13.46
CA ARG A 84 13.88 -9.21 -12.63
C ARG A 84 14.36 -9.14 -11.18
N ASN A 85 13.69 -8.34 -10.38
CA ASN A 85 14.17 -7.88 -9.08
C ASN A 85 13.22 -8.27 -7.94
N GLU A 86 12.15 -9.01 -8.26
CA GLU A 86 10.92 -9.14 -7.44
C GLU A 86 10.30 -7.76 -7.16
N ALA A 87 9.89 -7.08 -8.24
CA ALA A 87 9.27 -5.76 -8.20
C ALA A 87 7.97 -5.74 -7.38
N HIS A 88 8.03 -5.21 -6.17
CA HIS A 88 6.96 -5.38 -5.17
C HIS A 88 6.35 -4.02 -4.75
N HIS A 89 6.64 -3.52 -3.55
CA HIS A 89 6.04 -2.26 -3.07
C HIS A 89 6.73 -0.99 -3.59
N ALA A 90 5.97 0.11 -3.59
CA ALA A 90 6.40 1.45 -4.01
C ALA A 90 5.63 2.56 -3.28
N GLY A 91 6.23 3.75 -3.19
CA GLY A 91 5.67 4.92 -2.50
C GLY A 91 6.28 6.23 -2.99
N PHE A 92 5.52 7.31 -2.90
CA PHE A 92 5.95 8.62 -3.38
C PHE A 92 6.87 9.35 -2.37
N SER A 93 7.71 10.28 -2.85
CA SER A 93 8.36 11.31 -2.03
C SER A 93 7.33 12.24 -1.37
N ALA A 94 7.72 12.99 -0.33
CA ALA A 94 6.79 13.84 0.41
C ALA A 94 6.09 14.93 -0.44
N ASP A 95 6.70 15.34 -1.56
CA ASP A 95 6.16 16.28 -2.56
C ASP A 95 5.50 15.60 -3.79
N ARG A 96 5.44 14.27 -3.78
CA ARG A 96 5.00 13.36 -4.85
C ARG A 96 5.78 13.38 -6.16
N ARG A 97 6.86 14.16 -6.27
CA ARG A 97 7.61 14.28 -7.52
C ARG A 97 8.31 13.00 -7.96
N TYR A 98 8.67 12.16 -7.00
CA TYR A 98 9.36 10.91 -7.24
C TYR A 98 8.58 9.72 -6.71
N LEU A 99 8.48 8.65 -7.50
CA LEU A 99 7.97 7.35 -7.07
C LEU A 99 9.16 6.43 -6.81
N TRP A 100 9.32 5.98 -5.57
CA TRP A 100 10.34 5.04 -5.14
C TRP A 100 9.76 3.62 -5.15
N ALA A 101 10.41 2.67 -5.81
CA ALA A 101 9.92 1.30 -5.94
C ALA A 101 11.02 0.27 -5.64
N GLY A 102 10.69 -0.80 -4.92
CA GLY A 102 11.63 -1.81 -4.46
C GLY A 102 11.67 -3.05 -5.34
N GLY A 103 12.88 -3.62 -5.49
CA GLY A 103 13.09 -5.02 -5.81
C GLY A 103 13.33 -5.84 -4.54
N LEU A 104 12.41 -6.74 -4.21
CA LEU A 104 12.38 -7.50 -2.96
C LEU A 104 13.44 -8.63 -2.89
N ASP A 105 14.04 -8.99 -4.02
CA ASP A 105 15.10 -10.01 -4.11
C ASP A 105 16.49 -9.36 -4.34
N THR A 106 16.61 -8.44 -5.30
CA THR A 106 17.91 -7.81 -5.62
C THR A 106 18.28 -6.64 -4.73
N ASN A 107 17.38 -6.20 -3.83
CA ASN A 107 17.56 -5.07 -2.90
C ASN A 107 17.77 -3.70 -3.58
N ARG A 108 17.51 -3.61 -4.89
CA ARG A 108 17.66 -2.38 -5.66
C ARG A 108 16.40 -1.52 -5.50
N ILE A 109 16.60 -0.22 -5.30
CA ILE A 109 15.52 0.77 -5.22
C ILE A 109 15.58 1.65 -6.46
N PHE A 110 14.46 1.78 -7.16
CA PHE A 110 14.31 2.54 -8.39
C PHE A 110 13.47 3.79 -8.11
N ILE A 111 14.02 4.96 -8.41
CA ILE A 111 13.37 6.25 -8.16
C ILE A 111 13.00 6.84 -9.52
N PHE A 112 11.71 6.98 -9.79
CA PHE A 112 11.16 7.52 -11.03
C PHE A 112 10.71 8.96 -10.85
N ASP A 113 11.07 9.86 -11.77
CA ASP A 113 10.42 11.16 -11.89
C ASP A 113 9.01 10.94 -12.49
N VAL A 114 7.99 11.36 -11.74
CA VAL A 114 6.56 11.28 -12.07
C VAL A 114 5.91 12.69 -12.11
N HIS A 115 6.74 13.73 -12.15
CA HIS A 115 6.34 15.14 -12.12
C HIS A 115 6.67 15.86 -13.43
N SER A 116 7.83 15.61 -14.02
CA SER A 116 8.29 16.29 -15.24
C SER A 116 7.44 15.90 -16.47
N ASP A 117 6.96 14.66 -16.52
CA ASP A 117 5.87 14.21 -17.40
C ASP A 117 5.08 13.08 -16.71
N PRO A 118 3.94 13.37 -16.06
CA PRO A 118 3.12 12.34 -15.39
C PRO A 118 2.54 11.27 -16.33
N ALA A 119 2.49 11.52 -17.64
CA ALA A 119 2.06 10.52 -18.61
C ALA A 119 3.21 9.58 -19.05
N ASN A 120 4.46 9.98 -18.81
CA ASN A 120 5.67 9.27 -19.23
C ASN A 120 6.78 9.33 -18.15
N PRO A 121 6.62 8.59 -17.03
CA PRO A 121 7.63 8.54 -15.97
C PRO A 121 9.00 8.05 -16.47
N VAL A 122 10.07 8.65 -15.93
CA VAL A 122 11.47 8.31 -16.28
C VAL A 122 12.28 7.91 -15.06
N LEU A 123 13.19 6.93 -15.21
CA LEU A 123 14.11 6.52 -14.14
C LEU A 123 15.10 7.65 -13.84
N HIS A 124 15.02 8.20 -12.63
CA HIS A 124 15.81 9.34 -12.16
C HIS A 124 17.08 8.90 -11.41
N LYS A 125 16.95 7.99 -10.45
CA LYS A 125 18.06 7.44 -9.64
C LYS A 125 17.82 5.94 -9.41
N THR A 126 18.89 5.18 -9.21
CA THR A 126 18.84 3.83 -8.66
C THR A 126 19.77 3.77 -7.48
N ILE A 127 19.33 3.14 -6.39
CA ILE A 127 20.16 2.80 -5.24
C ILE A 127 20.37 1.29 -5.31
N ASP A 128 21.60 0.86 -5.57
CA ASP A 128 22.03 -0.54 -5.58
C ASP A 128 22.93 -0.89 -4.38
N THR A 129 23.07 0.05 -3.44
CA THR A 129 23.89 -0.08 -2.22
C THR A 129 23.09 -0.35 -0.94
N PHE A 130 21.75 -0.50 -1.01
CA PHE A 130 20.83 -0.58 0.14
C PHE A 130 21.36 -1.42 1.31
N VAL A 131 21.63 -2.72 1.08
CA VAL A 131 22.09 -3.66 2.10
C VAL A 131 23.40 -3.22 2.77
N LYS A 132 24.33 -2.69 1.96
CA LYS A 132 25.67 -2.26 2.40
C LYS A 132 25.60 -0.96 3.21
N ASP A 133 24.76 -0.02 2.79
CA ASP A 133 24.66 1.29 3.44
C ASP A 133 23.82 1.20 4.72
N ALA A 134 22.82 0.31 4.74
CA ALA A 134 21.97 0.02 5.89
C ALA A 134 22.55 -0.98 6.91
N ASP A 135 23.74 -1.56 6.65
CA ASP A 135 24.42 -2.57 7.48
C ASP A 135 23.60 -3.87 7.69
N GLY A 136 23.10 -4.45 6.59
CA GLY A 136 22.56 -5.83 6.53
C GLY A 136 21.06 -6.05 6.21
N PRO A 137 20.12 -5.09 6.32
CA PRO A 137 18.71 -5.33 5.95
C PRO A 137 18.50 -5.66 4.47
N VAL A 138 17.63 -6.63 4.17
CA VAL A 138 17.26 -7.05 2.80
C VAL A 138 15.73 -7.17 2.62
N GLY A 139 15.28 -7.10 1.37
CA GLY A 139 13.87 -7.06 0.97
C GLY A 139 13.22 -5.71 1.22
N PRO A 140 13.65 -4.61 0.58
CA PRO A 140 13.03 -3.29 0.72
C PRO A 140 11.58 -3.33 0.22
N HIS A 141 10.64 -3.11 1.13
CA HIS A 141 9.22 -3.34 0.95
C HIS A 141 8.42 -2.02 0.95
N THR A 142 7.87 -1.57 2.07
CA THR A 142 7.05 -0.34 2.10
C THR A 142 7.93 0.89 2.08
N PHE A 143 7.59 1.83 1.20
CA PHE A 143 8.19 3.16 1.09
C PHE A 143 7.19 4.19 1.63
N PHE A 144 7.49 4.79 2.77
CA PHE A 144 6.60 5.73 3.47
C PHE A 144 7.25 7.11 3.65
N ALA A 145 6.71 8.11 2.96
CA ALA A 145 7.21 9.49 3.07
C ALA A 145 6.97 10.12 4.44
N LEU A 146 8.02 10.76 4.95
CA LEU A 146 8.03 11.72 6.04
C LEU A 146 8.64 13.04 5.51
N PRO A 147 8.48 14.20 6.18
CA PRO A 147 8.97 15.46 5.64
C PRO A 147 10.51 15.48 5.56
N GLY A 148 11.05 15.50 4.34
CA GLY A 148 12.50 15.46 4.10
C GLY A 148 13.10 14.05 4.18
N ARG A 149 12.29 12.98 4.25
CA ARG A 149 12.73 11.61 4.57
C ARG A 149 11.87 10.54 3.90
N MET A 150 12.52 9.52 3.35
CA MET A 150 11.89 8.25 3.00
C MET A 150 12.15 7.24 4.11
N MET A 151 11.09 6.70 4.72
CA MET A 151 11.16 5.57 5.65
C MET A 151 10.87 4.28 4.87
N ILE A 152 11.79 3.30 4.93
CA ILE A 152 11.69 2.04 4.19
C ILE A 152 11.64 0.88 5.18
N THR A 153 10.68 -0.04 5.05
CA THR A 153 10.75 -1.34 5.74
C THR A 153 11.59 -2.32 4.94
N ALA A 154 12.37 -3.14 5.64
CA ALA A 154 12.91 -4.38 5.09
C ALA A 154 12.10 -5.59 5.63
N LEU A 155 12.28 -6.77 5.02
CA LEU A 155 11.62 -8.02 5.42
C LEU A 155 12.57 -9.05 6.06
N SER A 156 13.87 -8.90 5.82
CA SER A 156 14.91 -9.90 6.11
C SER A 156 16.26 -9.22 6.40
N ASN A 157 17.30 -10.02 6.61
CA ASN A 157 18.72 -9.62 6.67
C ASN A 157 19.61 -10.47 5.74
N ASP A 158 20.89 -10.12 5.59
CA ASP A 158 21.88 -10.81 4.74
C ASP A 158 22.80 -11.82 5.46
N ASP A 159 22.70 -11.97 6.79
CA ASP A 159 23.46 -12.94 7.60
C ASP A 159 22.82 -14.34 7.54
N ASP A 160 21.49 -14.44 7.75
CA ASP A 160 20.76 -15.72 7.78
C ASP A 160 19.57 -15.83 6.81
N HIS A 161 19.21 -14.75 6.09
CA HIS A 161 17.98 -14.66 5.27
C HIS A 161 16.69 -15.06 6.02
N GLY A 162 16.70 -14.93 7.35
CA GLY A 162 15.57 -15.12 8.26
C GLY A 162 14.74 -13.85 8.42
N GLY A 163 13.71 -13.90 9.27
CA GLY A 163 12.75 -12.81 9.42
C GLY A 163 13.25 -11.58 10.20
N ARG A 164 14.43 -11.65 10.83
CA ARG A 164 14.98 -10.51 11.57
C ARG A 164 15.33 -9.37 10.60
N THR A 165 14.81 -8.17 10.84
CA THR A 165 14.95 -7.05 9.91
C THR A 165 14.85 -5.66 10.59
N ALA A 166 14.77 -4.60 9.79
CA ALA A 166 14.85 -3.21 10.24
C ALA A 166 13.93 -2.25 9.46
N LEU A 167 13.76 -1.05 10.02
CA LEU A 167 13.46 0.16 9.27
C LEU A 167 14.77 0.81 8.79
N VAL A 168 14.76 1.43 7.61
CA VAL A 168 15.90 2.14 7.02
C VAL A 168 15.47 3.51 6.54
N GLU A 169 16.21 4.56 6.92
CA GLU A 169 15.92 5.94 6.48
C GLU A 169 16.87 6.45 5.40
N TYR A 170 16.27 7.15 4.45
CA TYR A 170 16.95 7.95 3.43
C TYR A 170 16.43 9.39 3.43
N THR A 171 17.20 10.33 2.88
CA THR A 171 16.67 11.65 2.50
C THR A 171 15.81 11.56 1.24
N ASP A 172 15.01 12.58 0.93
CA ASP A 172 14.21 12.62 -0.32
C ASP A 172 15.11 12.59 -1.60
N GLU A 173 16.39 12.96 -1.49
CA GLU A 173 17.39 12.85 -2.55
C GLU A 173 17.97 11.42 -2.73
N GLY A 174 17.64 10.49 -1.84
CA GLY A 174 18.13 9.11 -1.88
C GLY A 174 19.51 8.88 -1.27
N ASP A 175 19.88 9.64 -0.24
CA ASP A 175 21.11 9.44 0.52
C ASP A 175 20.79 8.82 1.89
N PHE A 176 21.55 7.81 2.33
CA PHE A 176 21.29 7.05 3.56
C PHE A 176 21.43 7.90 4.83
N VAL A 177 20.59 7.60 5.84
CA VAL A 177 20.55 8.33 7.12
C VAL A 177 20.83 7.40 8.31
N GLU A 178 19.98 6.41 8.57
CA GLU A 178 20.09 5.53 9.75
C GLU A 178 19.29 4.21 9.56
N THR A 179 19.69 3.15 10.27
CA THR A 179 18.98 1.85 10.33
C THR A 179 18.43 1.62 11.74
N HIS A 180 17.11 1.46 11.86
CA HIS A 180 16.42 1.19 13.11
C HIS A 180 15.93 -0.26 13.14
N TRP A 181 16.77 -1.17 13.65
CA TRP A 181 16.42 -2.59 13.80
C TRP A 181 15.13 -2.82 14.59
N MET A 182 14.34 -3.81 14.19
CA MET A 182 13.14 -4.24 14.92
C MET A 182 13.54 -4.82 16.30
N PRO A 183 12.71 -4.65 17.35
CA PRO A 183 12.97 -5.26 18.64
C PRO A 183 12.87 -6.80 18.59
N THR A 184 13.68 -7.50 19.38
CA THR A 184 13.66 -8.96 19.55
C THR A 184 13.47 -9.33 21.02
N ALA A 185 13.28 -10.63 21.32
CA ALA A 185 13.21 -11.14 22.69
C ALA A 185 14.50 -10.89 23.50
N GLU A 186 15.65 -10.80 22.84
CA GLU A 186 16.96 -10.51 23.44
C GLU A 186 17.23 -9.01 23.58
N ASP A 187 16.82 -8.21 22.59
CA ASP A 187 16.89 -6.75 22.61
C ASP A 187 15.53 -6.14 22.26
N MET A 188 14.71 -5.90 23.29
CA MET A 188 13.44 -5.17 23.17
C MET A 188 13.62 -3.69 22.76
N ARG A 189 14.86 -3.18 22.65
CA ARG A 189 15.22 -1.81 22.26
C ARG A 189 14.53 -0.71 23.08
N GLY A 190 14.07 -1.02 24.28
CA GLY A 190 13.32 -0.09 25.16
C GLY A 190 11.79 -0.11 24.99
N ALA A 191 11.23 -1.05 24.23
CA ALA A 191 9.80 -1.28 24.15
C ALA A 191 9.28 -2.22 25.25
N GLU A 192 8.00 -2.07 25.59
CA GLU A 192 7.29 -2.92 26.55
C GLU A 192 6.40 -3.96 25.82
N ALA A 193 6.32 -5.18 26.35
CA ALA A 193 5.45 -6.23 25.81
C ALA A 193 4.02 -6.08 26.34
N VAL A 194 3.04 -5.97 25.44
CA VAL A 194 1.61 -5.91 25.79
C VAL A 194 1.04 -7.33 25.84
N ASP A 195 0.27 -7.65 26.88
CA ASP A 195 -0.38 -8.95 27.09
C ASP A 195 0.52 -10.19 26.91
N GLY A 196 1.82 -10.03 27.22
CA GLY A 196 2.81 -11.11 27.10
C GLY A 196 3.31 -11.37 25.67
N ALA A 197 3.16 -10.40 24.76
CA ALA A 197 3.77 -10.46 23.43
C ALA A 197 5.28 -10.73 23.49
N VAL A 198 5.79 -11.48 22.50
CA VAL A 198 7.22 -11.69 22.29
C VAL A 198 7.61 -10.94 21.03
N ALA A 199 8.61 -10.06 21.11
CA ALA A 199 9.12 -9.37 19.95
C ALA A 199 9.89 -10.36 19.06
N ASP A 200 9.41 -10.56 17.83
CA ASP A 200 9.94 -11.54 16.89
C ASP A 200 11.12 -11.01 16.05
N GLY A 201 11.26 -9.67 15.95
CA GLY A 201 12.24 -9.00 15.10
C GLY A 201 11.82 -8.81 13.65
N PHE A 202 10.56 -9.11 13.31
CA PHE A 202 10.07 -9.14 11.94
C PHE A 202 9.51 -7.77 11.50
N GLY A 203 9.46 -7.58 10.17
CA GLY A 203 8.93 -6.38 9.52
C GLY A 203 7.96 -6.72 8.39
N TYR A 204 7.13 -5.75 8.00
CA TYR A 204 6.36 -5.74 6.77
C TYR A 204 5.96 -4.30 6.39
N ASP A 205 4.84 -3.78 6.89
CA ASP A 205 4.34 -2.44 6.53
C ASP A 205 4.71 -1.39 7.60
N VAL A 206 4.66 -0.10 7.24
CA VAL A 206 4.83 1.03 8.17
C VAL A 206 3.89 2.19 7.85
N ARG A 207 3.15 2.67 8.85
CA ARG A 207 2.29 3.88 8.76
C ARG A 207 2.35 4.68 10.06
N ALA A 208 1.93 5.96 10.01
CA ALA A 208 2.05 6.87 11.15
C ALA A 208 0.81 7.74 11.42
N LEU A 209 0.42 7.83 12.70
CA LEU A 209 -0.57 8.74 13.24
C LEU A 209 0.13 9.98 13.84
N ILE A 210 0.58 10.85 12.93
CA ILE A 210 1.46 12.00 13.22
C ILE A 210 1.01 12.83 14.42
N ARG A 211 -0.28 13.18 14.52
CA ARG A 211 -0.84 14.01 15.60
C ARG A 211 -0.70 13.41 17.01
N LYS A 212 -0.39 12.12 17.12
CA LYS A 212 -0.16 11.38 18.36
C LYS A 212 1.30 10.98 18.59
N ASN A 213 2.20 11.37 17.68
CA ASN A 213 3.59 10.90 17.64
C ASN A 213 3.71 9.36 17.58
N VAL A 214 2.75 8.69 16.94
CA VAL A 214 2.71 7.22 16.81
C VAL A 214 3.09 6.80 15.40
N MET A 215 4.00 5.84 15.29
CA MET A 215 4.23 5.03 14.11
C MET A 215 3.99 3.56 14.46
N LEU A 216 3.41 2.79 13.54
CA LEU A 216 3.20 1.35 13.68
C LEU A 216 3.96 0.62 12.57
N THR A 217 4.60 -0.50 12.92
CA THR A 217 5.14 -1.47 11.96
C THR A 217 4.48 -2.83 12.16
N SER A 218 4.23 -3.57 11.08
CA SER A 218 3.71 -4.93 11.10
C SER A 218 4.78 -5.97 10.74
N SER A 219 4.43 -7.25 10.56
CA SER A 219 5.38 -8.37 10.55
C SER A 219 4.95 -9.49 9.60
N PHE A 220 5.80 -9.87 8.63
CA PHE A 220 5.51 -10.92 7.65
C PHE A 220 6.46 -12.13 7.76
N THR A 221 7.49 -12.23 6.94
CA THR A 221 8.44 -13.36 6.92
C THR A 221 9.73 -12.98 6.18
N GLY A 222 10.82 -13.71 6.45
CA GLY A 222 12.12 -13.48 5.84
C GLY A 222 12.28 -14.07 4.44
N TRP A 223 13.39 -13.72 3.77
CA TRP A 223 13.68 -14.09 2.37
C TRP A 223 13.59 -15.60 2.13
N SER A 224 14.09 -16.41 3.08
CA SER A 224 14.06 -17.88 3.01
C SER A 224 12.65 -18.49 2.98
N ASN A 225 11.61 -17.71 3.28
CA ASN A 225 10.21 -18.11 3.20
C ASN A 225 9.49 -17.44 2.03
N TYR A 226 9.63 -16.11 1.83
CA TYR A 226 8.89 -15.43 0.75
C TYR A 226 9.40 -15.80 -0.65
N MET A 227 10.68 -16.14 -0.80
CA MET A 227 11.23 -16.68 -2.06
C MET A 227 11.05 -18.19 -2.21
N MET A 228 10.47 -18.90 -1.23
CA MET A 228 10.14 -20.33 -1.35
C MET A 228 8.88 -20.53 -2.23
N ASP A 229 8.80 -21.66 -2.94
CA ASP A 229 7.53 -22.09 -3.57
C ASP A 229 6.43 -22.19 -2.50
N PHE A 230 5.28 -21.57 -2.76
CA PHE A 230 4.20 -21.50 -1.79
C PHE A 230 3.66 -22.87 -1.32
N GLY A 231 3.62 -23.86 -2.22
CA GLY A 231 3.19 -25.23 -1.88
C GLY A 231 4.23 -25.97 -1.02
N GLN A 232 5.52 -25.70 -1.24
CA GLN A 232 6.59 -26.19 -0.37
C GLN A 232 6.53 -25.50 1.01
N MET A 233 6.34 -24.19 1.04
CA MET A 233 6.28 -23.36 2.25
C MET A 233 5.13 -23.79 3.18
N LEU A 234 3.91 -23.96 2.66
CA LEU A 234 2.78 -24.49 3.43
C LEU A 234 3.00 -25.92 3.95
N GLY A 235 3.86 -26.70 3.29
CA GLY A 235 4.18 -28.09 3.67
C GLY A 235 5.30 -28.23 4.72
N ASP A 236 6.07 -27.17 4.97
CA ASP A 236 7.21 -27.17 5.89
C ASP A 236 6.80 -26.61 7.28
N SER A 237 6.80 -27.48 8.29
CA SER A 237 6.44 -27.12 9.67
C SER A 237 7.41 -26.15 10.35
N GLU A 238 8.62 -26.01 9.84
CA GLU A 238 9.58 -25.00 10.30
C GLU A 238 9.44 -23.70 9.51
N ALA A 239 9.08 -23.75 8.22
CA ALA A 239 8.70 -22.55 7.47
C ALA A 239 7.46 -21.88 8.06
N MET A 240 6.42 -22.66 8.39
CA MET A 240 5.20 -22.16 9.01
C MET A 240 5.39 -21.57 10.42
N LYS A 241 6.53 -21.81 11.09
CA LYS A 241 6.91 -21.13 12.34
C LYS A 241 7.62 -19.80 12.12
N ARG A 242 8.23 -19.59 10.95
CA ARG A 242 8.96 -18.36 10.58
C ARG A 242 8.00 -17.30 10.03
N PHE A 243 6.89 -17.04 10.71
CA PHE A 243 5.95 -15.97 10.38
C PHE A 243 5.77 -15.03 11.57
N GLY A 244 5.88 -13.74 11.29
CA GLY A 244 5.70 -12.68 12.26
C GLY A 244 4.31 -12.72 12.89
N SER A 245 4.24 -12.29 14.14
CA SER A 245 3.02 -12.29 14.95
C SER A 245 2.92 -11.03 15.81
N THR A 246 3.52 -9.93 15.34
CA THR A 246 3.56 -8.67 16.10
C THR A 246 3.18 -7.45 15.28
N ILE A 247 2.69 -6.44 16.00
CA ILE A 247 2.72 -5.05 15.55
C ILE A 247 3.51 -4.27 16.61
N VAL A 248 4.47 -3.46 16.17
CA VAL A 248 5.31 -2.64 17.06
C VAL A 248 4.87 -1.19 16.97
N GLN A 249 4.62 -0.57 18.12
CA GLN A 249 4.42 0.87 18.27
C GLN A 249 5.75 1.56 18.49
N TRP A 250 5.98 2.65 17.76
CA TRP A 250 7.15 3.50 17.83
C TRP A 250 6.75 4.94 18.12
N ASP A 251 7.61 5.64 18.85
CA ASP A 251 7.61 7.11 18.89
C ASP A 251 8.07 7.61 17.51
N LEU A 252 7.15 8.22 16.77
CA LEU A 252 7.39 8.62 15.38
C LEU A 252 8.61 9.55 15.27
N HIS A 253 8.75 10.55 16.14
CA HIS A 253 9.81 11.55 16.03
C HIS A 253 11.19 11.01 16.41
N THR A 254 11.29 10.15 17.43
CA THR A 254 12.57 9.63 17.95
C THR A 254 12.95 8.24 17.42
N ARG A 255 12.08 7.58 16.63
CA ARG A 255 12.26 6.21 16.12
C ARG A 255 12.52 5.17 17.21
N GLN A 256 12.07 5.49 18.43
CA GLN A 256 12.21 4.66 19.62
C GLN A 256 10.99 3.71 19.70
N PRO A 257 11.16 2.37 19.68
CA PRO A 257 10.04 1.46 19.87
C PRO A 257 9.52 1.56 21.32
N LYS A 258 8.21 1.38 21.51
CA LYS A 258 7.47 1.72 22.73
C LYS A 258 6.63 0.56 23.25
N LYS A 259 5.86 -0.08 22.38
CA LYS A 259 5.05 -1.26 22.71
C LYS A 259 5.18 -2.31 21.63
N VAL A 260 5.09 -3.59 22.02
CA VAL A 260 4.96 -4.73 21.11
C VAL A 260 3.63 -5.40 21.41
N PHE A 261 2.76 -5.51 20.40
CA PHE A 261 1.46 -6.16 20.48
C PHE A 261 1.53 -7.57 19.90
N ASN A 262 0.83 -8.53 20.53
CA ASN A 262 0.63 -9.86 19.98
C ASN A 262 -0.52 -9.83 18.95
N VAL A 263 -0.19 -10.00 17.68
CA VAL A 263 -1.11 -9.93 16.53
C VAL A 263 -0.81 -11.14 15.63
N PRO A 264 -1.27 -12.36 16.00
CA PRO A 264 -0.74 -13.60 15.45
C PRO A 264 -1.20 -13.92 14.02
N GLY A 265 -0.24 -14.41 13.22
CA GLY A 265 -0.51 -14.98 11.89
C GLY A 265 -0.24 -14.04 10.72
N ALA A 266 0.93 -13.40 10.71
CA ALA A 266 1.38 -12.45 9.69
C ALA A 266 0.43 -11.26 9.49
N PRO A 267 0.40 -10.28 10.40
CA PRO A 267 -0.23 -8.99 10.17
C PRO A 267 0.49 -8.27 9.02
N LEU A 268 -0.24 -7.97 7.96
CA LEU A 268 0.28 -7.35 6.75
C LEU A 268 0.01 -5.84 6.76
N GLU A 269 -0.72 -5.32 5.79
CA GLU A 269 -0.92 -3.89 5.59
C GLU A 269 -1.56 -3.19 6.80
N ILE A 270 -1.12 -1.96 7.07
CA ILE A 270 -1.67 -1.09 8.11
C ILE A 270 -2.46 0.05 7.44
N ARG A 271 -3.64 0.40 7.96
CA ARG A 271 -4.42 1.57 7.52
C ARG A 271 -4.87 2.41 8.70
N PHE A 272 -4.45 3.67 8.73
CA PHE A 272 -4.97 4.67 9.65
C PHE A 272 -6.16 5.41 9.03
N PRO A 273 -7.19 5.75 9.82
CA PRO A 273 -8.30 6.61 9.43
C PRO A 273 -7.86 8.07 9.29
N TRP A 274 -8.57 8.81 8.45
CA TRP A 274 -8.35 10.24 8.20
C TRP A 274 -9.00 11.15 9.23
N GLY A 275 -9.99 10.64 9.98
CA GLY A 275 -10.73 11.35 11.00
C GLY A 275 -9.82 12.00 12.05
N PRO A 276 -10.00 13.30 12.36
CA PRO A 276 -9.05 14.05 13.20
C PRO A 276 -8.97 13.56 14.65
N ASN A 277 -9.95 12.78 15.11
CA ASN A 277 -10.03 12.21 16.45
C ASN A 277 -9.86 10.67 16.47
N ALA A 278 -9.73 10.01 15.31
CA ALA A 278 -9.78 8.56 15.18
C ALA A 278 -8.43 7.91 15.56
N ASN A 279 -8.24 7.58 16.83
CA ASN A 279 -6.96 7.12 17.38
C ASN A 279 -6.81 5.58 17.29
N TYR A 280 -6.92 5.04 16.08
CA TYR A 280 -6.81 3.61 15.81
C TYR A 280 -6.22 3.33 14.41
N ALA A 281 -5.84 2.09 14.13
CA ALA A 281 -5.51 1.57 12.81
C ALA A 281 -6.12 0.17 12.63
N PHE A 282 -6.40 -0.19 11.38
CA PHE A 282 -6.70 -1.56 10.97
C PHE A 282 -5.46 -2.26 10.42
N SER A 283 -5.39 -3.58 10.59
CA SER A 283 -4.51 -4.47 9.84
C SER A 283 -5.15 -5.85 9.68
N THR A 284 -4.70 -6.64 8.71
CA THR A 284 -5.23 -8.00 8.45
C THR A 284 -4.15 -9.05 8.57
N THR A 285 -4.51 -10.17 9.18
CA THR A 285 -3.61 -11.30 9.45
C THR A 285 -3.79 -12.39 8.39
N ALA A 286 -2.75 -12.64 7.60
CA ALA A 286 -2.86 -13.52 6.42
C ALA A 286 -3.19 -14.98 6.80
N LEU A 287 -2.56 -15.51 7.85
CA LEU A 287 -2.66 -16.92 8.22
C LEU A 287 -3.86 -17.23 9.13
N THR A 288 -4.24 -16.31 10.01
CA THR A 288 -5.41 -16.46 10.90
C THR A 288 -6.71 -15.91 10.30
N SER A 289 -6.62 -15.17 9.19
CA SER A 289 -7.76 -14.63 8.42
C SER A 289 -8.65 -13.66 9.21
N GLN A 290 -8.06 -12.82 10.07
CA GLN A 290 -8.78 -11.87 10.93
C GLN A 290 -8.44 -10.42 10.64
N LEU A 291 -9.43 -9.54 10.84
CA LEU A 291 -9.28 -8.09 10.89
C LEU A 291 -8.96 -7.67 12.33
N TRP A 292 -7.86 -6.96 12.50
CA TRP A 292 -7.35 -6.47 13.77
C TRP A 292 -7.45 -4.96 13.88
N LEU A 293 -7.72 -4.49 15.10
CA LEU A 293 -7.75 -3.09 15.47
C LEU A 293 -6.67 -2.78 16.51
N ILE A 294 -5.80 -1.84 16.18
CA ILE A 294 -4.74 -1.32 17.05
C ILE A 294 -5.18 0.09 17.45
N HIS A 295 -5.47 0.34 18.72
CA HIS A 295 -6.25 1.51 19.16
C HIS A 295 -5.79 2.05 20.51
N GLU A 296 -5.95 3.35 20.69
CA GLU A 296 -5.89 4.02 21.99
C GLU A 296 -7.21 3.82 22.75
N ASP A 297 -7.13 3.48 24.04
CA ASP A 297 -8.27 3.30 24.94
C ASP A 297 -8.62 4.57 25.75
N ASP A 298 -9.67 4.50 26.58
CA ASP A 298 -10.13 5.60 27.44
C ASP A 298 -9.11 6.06 28.49
N ALA A 299 -8.07 5.27 28.78
CA ALA A 299 -6.96 5.65 29.65
C ALA A 299 -5.82 6.35 28.89
N GLY A 300 -5.88 6.37 27.55
CA GLY A 300 -4.82 6.85 26.67
C GLY A 300 -3.79 5.77 26.32
N GLU A 301 -4.03 4.51 26.69
CA GLU A 301 -3.10 3.42 26.45
C GLU A 301 -3.41 2.72 25.13
N TRP A 302 -2.37 2.40 24.36
CA TRP A 302 -2.53 1.68 23.10
C TRP A 302 -2.62 0.16 23.33
N GLN A 303 -3.56 -0.47 22.63
CA GLN A 303 -4.00 -1.87 22.73
C GLN A 303 -4.22 -2.48 21.34
N ALA A 304 -4.19 -3.81 21.21
CA ALA A 304 -4.54 -4.52 19.96
C ALA A 304 -5.58 -5.63 20.20
N LYS A 305 -6.54 -5.79 19.30
CA LYS A 305 -7.55 -6.88 19.37
C LYS A 305 -8.06 -7.27 17.98
N ALA A 306 -8.38 -8.55 17.77
CA ALA A 306 -9.22 -8.98 16.64
C ALA A 306 -10.63 -8.39 16.80
N VAL A 307 -11.24 -7.93 15.70
CA VAL A 307 -12.57 -7.29 15.69
C VAL A 307 -13.55 -7.92 14.70
N ALA A 308 -13.06 -8.63 13.67
CA ALA A 308 -13.90 -9.44 12.79
C ALA A 308 -13.09 -10.57 12.14
N ASP A 309 -13.76 -11.67 11.76
CA ASP A 309 -13.19 -12.69 10.89
C ASP A 309 -13.43 -12.32 9.42
N ILE A 310 -12.44 -12.53 8.55
CA ILE A 310 -12.49 -12.20 7.11
C ILE A 310 -12.87 -13.44 6.28
N GLY A 311 -12.49 -14.62 6.76
CA GLY A 311 -12.73 -15.89 6.12
C GLY A 311 -12.35 -17.06 7.02
N ASP A 312 -12.54 -18.28 6.52
CA ASP A 312 -12.18 -19.50 7.24
C ASP A 312 -10.69 -19.80 7.03
N PRO A 313 -9.81 -19.66 8.04
CA PRO A 313 -8.38 -19.87 7.89
C PRO A 313 -8.01 -21.32 7.53
N THR A 314 -8.89 -22.30 7.78
CA THR A 314 -8.66 -23.70 7.35
C THR A 314 -8.74 -23.86 5.83
N LYS A 315 -9.32 -22.89 5.12
CA LYS A 315 -9.31 -22.78 3.65
C LYS A 315 -8.16 -21.94 3.10
N ILE A 316 -7.36 -21.32 3.98
CA ILE A 316 -6.20 -20.47 3.65
C ILE A 316 -6.55 -19.40 2.59
N PRO A 317 -7.52 -18.49 2.84
CA PRO A 317 -7.91 -17.48 1.85
C PRO A 317 -6.81 -16.40 1.65
N LEU A 318 -5.97 -16.18 2.68
CA LEU A 318 -4.93 -15.15 2.77
C LEU A 318 -5.42 -13.72 2.50
N PRO A 319 -5.94 -13.00 3.51
CA PRO A 319 -6.07 -11.54 3.43
C PRO A 319 -4.69 -10.90 3.18
N VAL A 320 -4.53 -10.15 2.09
CA VAL A 320 -3.24 -9.60 1.64
C VAL A 320 -3.16 -8.09 1.60
N ASP A 321 -4.21 -7.40 1.16
CA ASP A 321 -4.28 -5.94 1.13
C ASP A 321 -5.68 -5.44 1.52
N ILE A 322 -5.71 -4.19 2.02
CA ILE A 322 -6.88 -3.48 2.50
C ILE A 322 -6.90 -2.01 2.06
N SER A 323 -8.08 -1.48 1.79
CA SER A 323 -8.27 -0.06 1.41
C SER A 323 -9.39 0.58 2.23
N LEU A 324 -9.02 1.51 3.12
CA LEU A 324 -9.96 2.23 3.99
C LEU A 324 -10.50 3.48 3.27
N ALA A 325 -11.81 3.68 3.24
CA ALA A 325 -12.43 4.81 2.56
C ALA A 325 -12.08 6.17 3.20
N ALA A 326 -12.16 7.25 2.42
CA ALA A 326 -11.75 8.60 2.86
C ALA A 326 -12.67 9.23 3.93
N ASP A 327 -13.84 8.64 4.14
CA ASP A 327 -14.81 8.98 5.19
C ASP A 327 -14.69 8.07 6.43
N ASP A 328 -13.71 7.14 6.43
CA ASP A 328 -13.48 6.10 7.43
C ASP A 328 -14.67 5.14 7.65
N GLN A 329 -15.68 5.10 6.75
CA GLN A 329 -16.90 4.31 6.98
C GLN A 329 -16.81 2.88 6.44
N THR A 330 -16.01 2.64 5.40
CA THR A 330 -15.90 1.30 4.76
C THR A 330 -14.46 0.89 4.47
N LEU A 331 -14.20 -0.42 4.51
CA LEU A 331 -12.89 -1.03 4.33
C LEU A 331 -12.99 -2.17 3.30
N TRP A 332 -12.33 -2.01 2.15
CA TRP A 332 -12.11 -3.13 1.21
C TRP A 332 -11.03 -4.06 1.77
N ILE A 333 -11.22 -5.37 1.59
CA ILE A 333 -10.27 -6.41 1.98
C ILE A 333 -10.18 -7.46 0.87
N ASN A 334 -8.98 -7.69 0.36
CA ASN A 334 -8.70 -8.69 -0.68
C ASN A 334 -8.12 -9.97 -0.07
N THR A 335 -8.60 -11.11 -0.54
CA THR A 335 -8.05 -12.43 -0.20
C THR A 335 -7.51 -13.14 -1.44
N PHE A 336 -6.27 -13.57 -1.34
CA PHE A 336 -5.46 -13.95 -2.50
C PHE A 336 -5.88 -15.28 -3.14
N LEU A 337 -6.11 -16.33 -2.35
CA LEU A 337 -6.25 -17.68 -2.88
C LEU A 337 -7.68 -18.06 -3.30
N ASP A 338 -8.70 -17.39 -2.79
CA ASP A 338 -10.08 -17.54 -3.30
C ASP A 338 -10.42 -16.55 -4.43
N GLY A 339 -9.61 -15.50 -4.61
CA GLY A 339 -9.80 -14.45 -5.62
C GLY A 339 -10.90 -13.45 -5.29
N MET A 340 -11.24 -13.31 -4.00
CA MET A 340 -12.37 -12.51 -3.52
C MET A 340 -11.92 -11.14 -2.99
N THR A 341 -12.74 -10.12 -3.26
CA THR A 341 -12.75 -8.88 -2.48
C THR A 341 -14.00 -8.83 -1.59
N ARG A 342 -13.88 -8.21 -0.42
CA ARG A 342 -14.94 -8.00 0.57
C ARG A 342 -14.99 -6.53 0.97
N LEU A 343 -16.19 -6.00 1.18
CA LEU A 343 -16.39 -4.69 1.79
C LEU A 343 -16.90 -4.87 3.22
N PHE A 344 -16.24 -4.22 4.17
CA PHE A 344 -16.67 -4.13 5.55
C PHE A 344 -17.19 -2.71 5.84
N ASP A 345 -18.34 -2.63 6.50
CA ASP A 345 -18.73 -1.46 7.31
C ASP A 345 -17.80 -1.44 8.53
N VAL A 346 -17.10 -0.32 8.73
CA VAL A 346 -16.17 -0.06 9.84
C VAL A 346 -16.55 1.21 10.62
N SER A 347 -17.76 1.73 10.42
CA SER A 347 -18.29 2.92 11.11
C SER A 347 -18.29 2.78 12.65
N ASP A 348 -18.42 1.54 13.14
CA ASP A 348 -17.97 1.11 14.47
C ASP A 348 -16.69 0.26 14.31
N PRO A 349 -15.49 0.80 14.59
CA PRO A 349 -14.23 0.09 14.40
C PRO A 349 -14.02 -1.07 15.39
N HIS A 350 -14.85 -1.18 16.45
CA HIS A 350 -14.83 -2.32 17.37
C HIS A 350 -15.74 -3.47 16.93
N HIS A 351 -16.70 -3.21 16.03
CA HIS A 351 -17.62 -4.24 15.51
C HIS A 351 -17.81 -4.17 13.97
N PRO A 352 -16.74 -4.29 13.16
CA PRO A 352 -16.84 -4.31 11.71
C PRO A 352 -17.74 -5.43 11.17
N LYS A 353 -18.42 -5.19 10.05
CA LYS A 353 -19.36 -6.14 9.43
C LYS A 353 -19.13 -6.22 7.93
N GLN A 354 -18.94 -7.42 7.39
CA GLN A 354 -18.95 -7.63 5.95
C GLN A 354 -20.36 -7.29 5.40
N ILE A 355 -20.42 -6.35 4.45
CA ILE A 355 -21.66 -5.89 3.79
C ILE A 355 -21.74 -6.29 2.31
N TYR A 356 -20.61 -6.62 1.68
CA TYR A 356 -20.53 -7.05 0.28
C TYR A 356 -19.34 -7.99 0.06
N GLU A 357 -19.43 -8.87 -0.94
CA GLU A 357 -18.30 -9.64 -1.47
C GLU A 357 -18.44 -9.89 -2.98
N LYS A 358 -17.31 -10.04 -3.67
CA LYS A 358 -17.26 -10.34 -5.10
C LYS A 358 -16.00 -11.12 -5.46
N LYS A 359 -16.12 -12.12 -6.33
CA LYS A 359 -14.97 -12.75 -6.98
C LYS A 359 -14.46 -11.87 -8.12
N ILE A 360 -13.19 -11.48 -8.07
CA ILE A 360 -12.54 -10.61 -9.07
C ILE A 360 -11.89 -11.43 -10.19
N ALA A 361 -11.20 -12.51 -9.83
CA ALA A 361 -10.47 -13.41 -10.75
C ALA A 361 -10.14 -14.74 -10.06
N SER A 362 -9.24 -15.55 -10.63
CA SER A 362 -8.64 -16.72 -9.96
C SER A 362 -7.88 -16.35 -8.68
N GLN A 363 -7.13 -15.23 -8.70
CA GLN A 363 -6.40 -14.61 -7.59
C GLN A 363 -6.58 -13.09 -7.62
N VAL A 364 -6.45 -12.40 -6.49
CA VAL A 364 -6.46 -10.93 -6.41
C VAL A 364 -5.53 -10.47 -5.28
N ASN A 365 -4.74 -9.41 -5.51
CA ASN A 365 -3.79 -8.90 -4.53
C ASN A 365 -4.15 -7.46 -4.09
N MET A 366 -3.58 -6.43 -4.69
CA MET A 366 -3.76 -5.04 -4.22
C MET A 366 -5.17 -4.51 -4.51
N VAL A 367 -5.66 -3.61 -3.65
CA VAL A 367 -6.85 -2.78 -3.82
C VAL A 367 -6.54 -1.31 -3.52
N SER A 368 -6.52 -0.51 -4.58
CA SER A 368 -6.44 0.95 -4.48
C SER A 368 -7.79 1.55 -4.85
N GLN A 369 -8.28 2.51 -4.06
CA GLN A 369 -9.52 3.24 -4.36
C GLN A 369 -9.27 4.74 -4.49
N SER A 370 -10.05 5.38 -5.36
CA SER A 370 -10.07 6.83 -5.50
C SER A 370 -10.55 7.52 -4.22
N TRP A 371 -10.13 8.76 -3.99
CA TRP A 371 -10.45 9.53 -2.79
C TRP A 371 -11.97 9.66 -2.53
N ASP A 372 -12.78 9.69 -3.58
CA ASP A 372 -14.23 9.79 -3.48
C ASP A 372 -14.94 8.43 -3.21
N GLY A 373 -14.18 7.34 -3.04
CA GLY A 373 -14.69 6.00 -2.78
C GLY A 373 -15.43 5.34 -3.95
N ASN A 374 -15.53 6.01 -5.10
CA ASN A 374 -16.38 5.57 -6.20
C ASN A 374 -15.66 4.62 -7.17
N ARG A 375 -14.33 4.66 -7.30
CA ARG A 375 -13.57 3.85 -8.27
C ARG A 375 -12.56 2.97 -7.55
N ILE A 376 -12.71 1.66 -7.74
CA ILE A 376 -11.92 0.64 -7.06
C ILE A 376 -11.12 -0.13 -8.11
N TYR A 377 -9.81 -0.23 -7.89
CA TYR A 377 -8.84 -0.82 -8.80
C TYR A 377 -8.21 -2.05 -8.15
N PHE A 378 -8.01 -3.09 -8.95
CA PHE A 378 -7.47 -4.38 -8.50
C PHE A 378 -6.35 -4.85 -9.42
N THR A 379 -5.27 -5.33 -8.80
CA THR A 379 -4.20 -6.08 -9.47
C THR A 379 -4.09 -7.48 -8.87
N SER A 380 -3.23 -8.30 -9.48
CA SER A 380 -3.27 -9.75 -9.40
C SER A 380 -2.17 -10.37 -8.54
N SER A 381 -0.93 -9.91 -8.69
CA SER A 381 0.27 -10.62 -8.24
C SER A 381 0.55 -10.43 -6.75
N LEU A 382 0.97 -11.48 -6.05
CA LEU A 382 1.53 -11.37 -4.69
C LEU A 382 3.07 -11.44 -4.72
N LEU A 383 3.60 -12.60 -5.11
CA LEU A 383 5.03 -12.90 -5.24
C LEU A 383 5.17 -13.90 -6.39
N ALA A 384 6.24 -13.83 -7.18
CA ALA A 384 6.41 -14.68 -8.37
C ALA A 384 6.40 -16.19 -8.06
N ASN A 385 6.81 -16.58 -6.85
CA ASN A 385 6.80 -17.97 -6.39
C ASN A 385 5.52 -18.38 -5.63
N TRP A 386 4.62 -17.43 -5.35
CA TRP A 386 3.33 -17.67 -4.66
C TRP A 386 2.11 -17.46 -5.56
N ASP A 387 2.26 -16.73 -6.66
CA ASP A 387 1.27 -16.65 -7.73
C ASP A 387 0.86 -18.04 -8.24
N LYS A 388 -0.40 -18.13 -8.66
CA LYS A 388 -0.97 -19.33 -9.27
C LYS A 388 -0.31 -19.59 -10.62
N LYS A 389 -0.56 -20.80 -11.15
CA LYS A 389 0.21 -21.37 -12.27
C LYS A 389 -0.76 -21.91 -13.32
N GLY A 390 -0.41 -21.76 -14.60
CA GLY A 390 -1.27 -22.18 -15.70
C GLY A 390 -2.48 -21.25 -15.87
N ALA A 391 -3.68 -21.83 -16.09
CA ALA A 391 -4.89 -21.06 -16.38
C ALA A 391 -5.38 -20.18 -15.21
N ASP A 392 -4.93 -20.44 -13.98
CA ASP A 392 -5.21 -19.59 -12.81
C ASP A 392 -4.20 -18.45 -12.63
N ASP A 393 -3.12 -18.37 -13.41
CA ASP A 393 -2.12 -17.27 -13.37
C ASP A 393 -2.63 -16.03 -14.13
N GLN A 394 -3.76 -15.47 -13.70
CA GLN A 394 -4.39 -14.32 -14.33
C GLN A 394 -3.70 -13.04 -13.86
N GLN A 395 -3.02 -12.33 -14.77
CA GLN A 395 -2.30 -11.09 -14.46
C GLN A 395 -2.96 -9.87 -15.10
N TYR A 396 -3.37 -8.89 -14.30
CA TYR A 396 -4.29 -7.84 -14.78
C TYR A 396 -4.22 -6.52 -14.00
N LEU A 397 -4.77 -5.47 -14.61
CA LEU A 397 -5.47 -4.38 -13.91
C LEU A 397 -6.97 -4.49 -14.21
N LYS A 398 -7.82 -4.46 -13.17
CA LYS A 398 -9.28 -4.37 -13.30
C LYS A 398 -9.79 -3.14 -12.57
N ALA A 399 -10.60 -2.32 -13.24
CA ALA A 399 -11.25 -1.16 -12.66
C ALA A 399 -12.76 -1.39 -12.54
N PHE A 400 -13.34 -0.93 -11.42
CA PHE A 400 -14.76 -0.99 -11.13
C PHE A 400 -15.25 0.34 -10.58
N THR A 401 -16.51 0.67 -10.83
CA THR A 401 -17.24 1.71 -10.10
C THR A 401 -18.06 1.07 -8.98
N TRP A 402 -17.90 1.49 -7.74
CA TRP A 402 -18.80 1.16 -6.64
C TRP A 402 -20.05 2.04 -6.73
N ASN A 403 -21.22 1.43 -6.93
CA ASN A 403 -22.49 2.18 -7.10
C ASN A 403 -23.30 2.34 -5.80
N GLY A 404 -22.73 1.98 -4.65
CA GLY A 404 -23.42 1.90 -3.36
C GLY A 404 -24.08 0.56 -3.04
N SER A 405 -24.07 -0.41 -3.97
CA SER A 405 -24.57 -1.78 -3.74
C SER A 405 -23.77 -2.89 -4.42
N GLU A 406 -23.08 -2.61 -5.53
CA GLU A 406 -22.17 -3.54 -6.20
C GLU A 406 -21.00 -2.84 -6.92
N LEU A 407 -19.93 -3.61 -7.19
CA LEU A 407 -18.85 -3.22 -8.07
C LEU A 407 -19.25 -3.45 -9.54
N VAL A 408 -19.56 -2.38 -10.26
CA VAL A 408 -19.86 -2.38 -11.71
C VAL A 408 -18.52 -2.34 -12.48
N PRO A 409 -18.25 -3.27 -13.42
CA PRO A 409 -17.01 -3.22 -14.22
C PRO A 409 -16.92 -1.93 -15.05
N ASP A 410 -15.71 -1.35 -15.13
CA ASP A 410 -15.39 -0.18 -15.93
C ASP A 410 -14.48 -0.57 -17.11
N PHE A 411 -13.26 -1.03 -16.82
CA PHE A 411 -12.34 -1.59 -17.81
C PHE A 411 -11.42 -2.68 -17.21
N GLU A 412 -10.78 -3.46 -18.07
CA GLU A 412 -9.82 -4.50 -17.72
C GLU A 412 -8.65 -4.50 -18.72
N LEU A 413 -7.44 -4.73 -18.23
CA LEU A 413 -6.22 -4.90 -19.01
C LEU A 413 -5.55 -6.21 -18.59
N ASP A 414 -5.41 -7.15 -19.52
CA ASP A 414 -4.62 -8.36 -19.32
C ASP A 414 -3.13 -8.06 -19.56
N PHE A 415 -2.31 -8.17 -18.52
CA PHE A 415 -0.88 -7.83 -18.56
C PHE A 415 -0.04 -8.89 -19.28
N TYR A 416 -0.56 -10.09 -19.50
CA TYR A 416 0.08 -11.15 -20.27
C TYR A 416 -0.19 -11.00 -21.78
N GLU A 417 -1.42 -10.68 -22.19
CA GLU A 417 -1.73 -10.31 -23.58
C GLU A 417 -0.95 -9.05 -24.01
N LEU A 418 -0.82 -8.07 -23.11
CA LEU A 418 -0.05 -6.84 -23.31
C LEU A 418 1.47 -7.02 -23.15
N GLN A 419 1.96 -8.22 -22.82
CA GLN A 419 3.39 -8.55 -22.68
C GLN A 419 4.16 -7.71 -21.62
N LEU A 420 3.47 -7.29 -20.57
CA LEU A 420 4.01 -6.41 -19.53
C LEU A 420 4.70 -7.20 -18.41
N GLY A 421 4.02 -8.21 -17.87
CA GLY A 421 4.50 -9.01 -16.73
C GLY A 421 3.40 -9.30 -15.71
N ARG A 422 3.77 -9.46 -14.43
CA ARG A 422 2.83 -9.64 -13.31
C ARG A 422 2.50 -8.29 -12.68
N ALA A 423 1.23 -7.89 -12.66
CA ALA A 423 0.81 -6.62 -12.09
C ALA A 423 0.75 -6.70 -10.56
N HIS A 424 1.54 -5.88 -9.86
CA HIS A 424 1.55 -5.82 -8.40
C HIS A 424 1.07 -4.44 -7.91
N LEU A 425 1.93 -3.54 -7.45
CA LEU A 425 1.48 -2.36 -6.71
C LEU A 425 1.06 -1.18 -7.60
N MET A 426 -0.09 -0.60 -7.28
CA MET A 426 -0.68 0.60 -7.92
C MET A 426 -0.35 1.88 -7.14
N ARG A 427 -0.18 3.00 -7.84
CA ARG A 427 -0.17 4.37 -7.28
C ARG A 427 -0.79 5.39 -8.23
N PHE A 428 -1.64 6.28 -7.72
CA PHE A 428 -2.32 7.29 -8.56
C PHE A 428 -1.50 8.56 -8.79
N GLY A 429 -1.53 9.06 -10.03
CA GLY A 429 -0.91 10.30 -10.47
C GLY A 429 -1.93 11.29 -11.04
N SER A 430 -1.59 12.57 -11.00
CA SER A 430 -2.32 13.67 -11.64
C SER A 430 -1.38 14.84 -11.90
N SER A 431 -1.54 15.51 -13.04
CA SER A 431 -0.86 16.76 -13.38
C SER A 431 -1.44 17.98 -12.64
N GLU A 432 -2.66 17.86 -12.10
CA GLU A 432 -3.28 18.89 -11.26
C GLU A 432 -2.51 19.12 -9.96
N LEU A 433 -1.75 18.12 -9.48
CA LEU A 433 -0.83 18.25 -8.34
C LEU A 433 0.22 19.35 -8.50
N TYR A 434 0.65 19.59 -9.74
CA TYR A 434 1.82 20.41 -10.07
C TYR A 434 1.44 21.71 -10.79
N SER A 435 0.13 21.92 -11.00
CA SER A 435 -0.45 23.05 -11.73
C SER A 435 -0.83 24.19 -10.79
N ALA A 436 0.14 25.08 -10.50
CA ALA A 436 0.00 26.22 -9.58
C ALA A 436 0.07 27.59 -10.28
#